data_AF-A0A415EYM4-F1
#
_entry.id   AF-A0A415EYM4-F1
#
_cell.length_a   1.000
_cell.length_b   1.000
_cell.length_c   1.000
_cell.angle_alpha   90.00
_cell.angle_beta   90.00
_cell.angle_gamma   90.00
#
_symmetry.space_group_name_H-M   'P 1'
#
loop_
_entity.id
_entity.type
_entity.pdbx_description
1 polymer ?
#
loop_
_entity_poly.entity_id
_entity_poly.type
_entity_poly.pdbx_seq_one_letter_code
_entity_poly.pdbx_strand_id
1 'polypeptide(L)'
;MAAAAGFLFLVLLTIQVNRVTAVTPTKSASIARSTDQATTSETTETNEKEPNGNTQESQEQASASDEVNEEDLPTVSLDDWSLVLVGPNNKIKSEIAQKDLGKLSNGYLVDQRIVSAYEKLADAAKAAGHPLVMVSAYRSVAYQEEIFNANVNTLMSQGHTKEEAIRITKLTFTEPGYSEHHTGLAVDVVDQDWYQNHTGELLNEGFGDTEGGKWLQAHAREYGFIIRYPKGKHAITQIDYEPWHLRYVGVEVATYIEEQELTFEEFLEDAKEHIARKEAELSSHEWEDPLAEDWIYEGSLAKSQESSELTQDELLLNGGNLFSENVFSQTKEVKK
;
A
#
# COMPACT_ATOMS: atom_id res chain seq x y z
N MET A 1 10.36 -31.20 15.99
CA MET A 1 8.89 -31.11 15.89
C MET A 1 8.41 -30.22 17.04
N ALA A 2 8.25 -28.93 16.79
CA ALA A 2 7.71 -27.98 17.75
C ALA A 2 6.42 -27.42 17.14
N ALA A 3 5.28 -27.76 17.76
CA ALA A 3 3.97 -27.31 17.34
C ALA A 3 3.84 -25.80 17.60
N ALA A 4 3.66 -25.03 16.54
CA ALA A 4 3.21 -23.65 16.64
C ALA A 4 1.74 -23.66 17.06
N ALA A 5 1.47 -23.31 18.32
CA ALA A 5 0.12 -23.07 18.80
C ALA A 5 -0.36 -21.72 18.23
N GLY A 6 -0.99 -21.77 17.06
CA GLY A 6 -1.74 -20.64 16.51
C GLY A 6 -2.95 -20.38 17.42
N PHE A 7 -2.93 -19.27 18.15
CA PHE A 7 -4.13 -18.76 18.81
C PHE A 7 -5.10 -18.28 17.73
N LEU A 8 -6.10 -19.11 17.43
CA LEU A 8 -7.25 -18.74 16.60
C LEU A 8 -8.09 -17.71 17.38
N PHE A 9 -7.79 -16.42 17.21
CA PHE A 9 -8.71 -15.36 17.62
C PHE A 9 -9.90 -15.38 16.64
N LEU A 10 -10.90 -16.20 16.98
CA LEU A 10 -12.20 -16.19 16.33
C LEU A 10 -12.94 -14.92 16.79
N VAL A 11 -12.76 -13.80 16.09
CA VAL A 11 -13.63 -12.63 16.27
C VAL A 11 -15.01 -13.01 15.75
N LEU A 12 -15.88 -13.45 16.65
CA LEU A 12 -17.29 -13.68 16.36
C LEU A 12 -17.99 -12.32 16.24
N LEU A 13 -17.92 -11.71 15.05
CA LEU A 13 -18.80 -10.59 14.71
C LEU A 13 -20.23 -11.15 14.59
N THR A 14 -21.05 -10.91 15.60
CA THR A 14 -22.46 -11.32 15.59
C THR A 14 -23.26 -10.33 14.75
N ILE A 15 -23.56 -10.70 13.50
CA ILE A 15 -24.52 -9.95 12.69
C ILE A 15 -25.92 -10.29 13.19
N GLN A 16 -26.53 -9.37 13.95
CA GLN A 16 -27.97 -9.40 14.20
C GLN A 16 -28.70 -8.99 12.92
N VAL A 17 -29.16 -9.98 12.15
CA VAL A 17 -30.08 -9.74 11.03
C VAL A 17 -31.46 -9.46 11.60
N ASN A 18 -31.84 -8.18 11.67
CA ASN A 18 -33.24 -7.81 11.89
C ASN A 18 -34.08 -8.36 10.73
N ARG A 19 -34.94 -9.33 11.02
CA ARG A 19 -35.98 -9.80 10.10
C ARG A 19 -36.96 -8.66 9.85
N VAL A 20 -36.84 -8.00 8.70
CA VAL A 20 -37.92 -7.17 8.17
C VAL A 20 -39.04 -8.12 7.75
N THR A 21 -40.05 -8.28 8.60
CA THR A 21 -41.32 -8.87 8.20
C THR A 21 -42.03 -7.89 7.27
N ALA A 22 -42.18 -8.27 6.02
CA ALA A 22 -42.99 -7.54 5.06
C ALA A 22 -44.43 -7.46 5.57
N VAL A 23 -44.87 -6.25 5.95
CA VAL A 23 -46.28 -5.95 6.20
C VAL A 23 -46.85 -5.35 4.93
N THR A 24 -47.78 -6.07 4.30
CA THR A 24 -48.57 -5.59 3.17
C THR A 24 -49.57 -4.51 3.63
N PRO A 25 -49.80 -3.44 2.84
CA PRO A 25 -50.73 -2.39 3.23
C PRO A 25 -52.14 -2.79 2.82
N THR A 26 -53.06 -2.92 3.80
CA THR A 26 -54.49 -3.01 3.51
C THR A 26 -55.15 -1.69 3.87
N LYS A 27 -55.71 -1.06 2.84
CA LYS A 27 -56.49 0.18 2.87
C LYS A 27 -57.90 -0.13 3.39
N SER A 28 -58.37 0.56 4.43
CA SER A 28 -59.78 0.99 4.55
C SER A 28 -59.97 2.02 5.66
N ALA A 29 -60.78 3.02 5.31
CA ALA A 29 -61.17 4.18 6.10
C ALA A 29 -62.28 3.85 7.11
N SER A 30 -62.38 4.63 8.20
CA SER A 30 -63.46 5.64 8.37
C SER A 30 -63.77 5.99 9.85
N ILE A 31 -63.86 7.31 10.10
CA ILE A 31 -64.85 8.02 10.94
C ILE A 31 -64.68 8.06 12.49
N ALA A 32 -64.10 9.20 12.91
CA ALA A 32 -64.70 10.31 13.68
C ALA A 32 -64.86 10.32 15.22
N ARG A 33 -64.63 11.56 15.71
CA ARG A 33 -65.05 12.26 16.95
C ARG A 33 -64.33 11.86 18.25
N SER A 34 -64.06 12.75 19.21
CA SER A 34 -64.07 14.21 19.41
C SER A 34 -63.70 14.44 20.89
N THR A 35 -63.37 15.69 21.24
CA THR A 35 -63.19 16.33 22.57
C THR A 35 -61.77 16.28 23.11
N ASP A 36 -61.01 17.37 22.95
CA ASP A 36 -61.02 18.61 23.76
C ASP A 36 -60.64 18.36 25.23
N GLN A 37 -59.46 18.84 25.61
CA GLN A 37 -59.38 19.94 26.58
C GLN A 37 -58.01 20.62 26.52
N ALA A 38 -58.07 21.91 26.21
CA ALA A 38 -57.00 22.89 26.37
C ALA A 38 -56.98 23.41 27.82
N THR A 39 -55.78 23.71 28.32
CA THR A 39 -55.55 24.72 29.34
C THR A 39 -54.30 25.52 28.97
N THR A 40 -54.53 26.71 28.43
CA THR A 40 -53.72 27.94 28.44
C THR A 40 -53.50 28.41 29.90
N SER A 41 -52.52 29.21 30.34
CA SER A 41 -51.62 30.26 29.82
C SER A 41 -50.38 30.29 30.76
N GLU A 42 -49.22 30.84 30.40
CA GLU A 42 -48.88 32.26 30.60
C GLU A 42 -47.60 32.65 29.83
N THR A 43 -47.63 33.91 29.40
CA THR A 43 -46.70 34.61 28.52
C THR A 43 -45.56 35.26 29.31
N THR A 44 -44.35 35.31 28.78
CA THR A 44 -43.52 36.52 28.90
C THR A 44 -42.65 36.67 27.65
N GLU A 45 -42.85 37.78 26.95
CA GLU A 45 -42.11 38.26 25.80
C GLU A 45 -40.74 38.82 26.23
N THR A 46 -39.72 38.65 25.40
CA THR A 46 -38.79 39.75 25.07
C THR A 46 -38.36 39.64 23.61
N ASN A 47 -38.36 40.81 22.98
CA ASN A 47 -38.30 41.08 21.55
C ASN A 47 -36.87 41.37 21.07
N GLU A 48 -36.69 41.14 19.75
CA GLU A 48 -35.80 41.86 18.81
C GLU A 48 -34.27 41.87 19.00
N LYS A 49 -33.53 41.40 17.98
CA LYS A 49 -33.07 42.24 16.85
C LYS A 49 -32.26 41.45 15.81
N GLU A 50 -32.73 41.42 14.57
CA GLU A 50 -31.86 41.31 13.39
C GLU A 50 -31.25 42.68 13.06
N PRO A 51 -30.19 42.72 12.24
CA PRO A 51 -30.44 43.32 10.94
C PRO A 51 -29.88 42.52 9.75
N ASN A 52 -30.62 42.70 8.68
CA ASN A 52 -30.51 42.21 7.32
C ASN A 52 -29.35 42.87 6.53
N GLY A 53 -28.85 42.17 5.52
CA GLY A 53 -28.22 42.76 4.33
C GLY A 53 -26.80 42.27 4.01
N ASN A 54 -26.63 41.42 3.00
CA ASN A 54 -26.43 41.86 1.61
C ASN A 54 -26.10 40.65 0.71
N THR A 55 -26.72 40.62 -0.48
CA THR A 55 -26.46 39.66 -1.55
C THR A 55 -25.30 40.18 -2.40
N GLN A 56 -24.29 39.35 -2.68
CA GLN A 56 -23.49 39.48 -3.89
C GLN A 56 -22.87 38.14 -4.33
N GLU A 57 -22.90 37.95 -5.65
CA GLU A 57 -22.41 36.83 -6.45
C GLU A 57 -20.93 36.50 -6.28
N SER A 58 -20.55 35.36 -6.87
CA SER A 58 -19.20 34.89 -7.24
C SER A 58 -18.57 34.01 -6.14
N GLN A 59 -17.97 32.86 -6.41
CA GLN A 59 -17.45 32.32 -7.65
C GLN A 59 -17.20 30.82 -7.47
N GLU A 60 -17.36 30.12 -8.57
CA GLU A 60 -16.79 28.82 -8.89
C GLU A 60 -15.30 28.74 -8.49
N GLN A 61 -14.95 27.74 -7.69
CA GLN A 61 -13.57 27.33 -7.41
C GLN A 61 -13.62 25.80 -7.37
N ALA A 62 -13.62 25.15 -8.54
CA ALA A 62 -12.39 24.71 -9.22
C ALA A 62 -11.51 23.93 -8.26
N SER A 63 -11.61 22.60 -8.38
CA SER A 63 -10.65 21.63 -7.88
C SER A 63 -9.25 22.12 -8.21
N ALA A 64 -8.48 22.45 -7.18
CA ALA A 64 -7.04 22.36 -7.29
C ALA A 64 -6.74 20.88 -7.53
N SER A 65 -6.44 20.55 -8.78
CA SER A 65 -5.57 19.43 -9.06
C SER A 65 -4.26 19.78 -8.38
N ASP A 66 -3.98 19.14 -7.25
CA ASP A 66 -2.63 19.10 -6.71
C ASP A 66 -1.77 18.46 -7.81
N GLU A 67 -1.04 19.30 -8.55
CA GLU A 67 0.01 18.83 -9.43
C GLU A 67 1.03 18.14 -8.54
N VAL A 68 1.02 16.81 -8.57
CA VAL A 68 2.07 15.96 -8.02
C VAL A 68 3.40 16.56 -8.47
N ASN A 69 4.29 16.89 -7.53
CA ASN A 69 5.59 17.47 -7.88
C ASN A 69 6.46 16.37 -8.52
N GLU A 70 6.32 16.20 -9.83
CA GLU A 70 6.89 15.08 -10.60
C GLU A 70 8.42 15.05 -10.59
N GLU A 71 9.08 16.17 -10.28
CA GLU A 71 10.54 16.25 -10.18
C GLU A 71 11.09 15.48 -8.96
N ASP A 72 10.27 15.23 -7.93
CA ASP A 72 10.67 14.59 -6.68
C ASP A 72 10.29 13.09 -6.59
N LEU A 73 9.75 12.49 -7.65
CA LEU A 73 9.36 11.07 -7.64
C LEU A 73 10.60 10.18 -7.42
N PRO A 74 10.57 9.25 -6.43
CA PRO A 74 11.70 8.36 -6.19
C PRO A 74 12.01 7.48 -7.40
N THR A 75 13.30 7.29 -7.67
CA THR A 75 13.73 6.39 -8.76
C THR A 75 13.54 4.95 -8.33
N VAL A 76 12.52 4.30 -8.88
CA VAL A 76 12.14 2.92 -8.54
C VAL A 76 12.11 2.00 -9.75
N SER A 77 12.18 0.69 -9.48
CA SER A 77 11.80 -0.34 -10.45
C SER A 77 10.42 -0.89 -10.05
N LEU A 78 9.45 -0.93 -10.96
CA LEU A 78 8.13 -1.48 -10.67
C LEU A 78 8.17 -2.99 -10.35
N ASP A 79 9.24 -3.68 -10.72
CA ASP A 79 9.49 -5.08 -10.37
C ASP A 79 10.25 -5.23 -9.03
N ASP A 80 10.49 -4.13 -8.30
CA ASP A 80 11.10 -4.19 -6.98
C ASP A 80 10.23 -5.01 -6.02
N TRP A 81 10.89 -5.85 -5.24
CA TRP A 81 10.25 -6.77 -4.28
C TRP A 81 9.37 -6.07 -3.25
N SER A 82 9.70 -4.83 -2.88
CA SER A 82 8.97 -4.03 -1.90
C SER A 82 7.74 -3.34 -2.52
N LEU A 83 7.64 -3.31 -3.85
CA LEU A 83 6.59 -2.62 -4.61
C LEU A 83 5.51 -3.55 -5.17
N VAL A 84 5.45 -4.80 -4.70
CA VAL A 84 4.39 -5.74 -5.09
C VAL A 84 3.01 -5.26 -4.60
N LEU A 85 2.07 -5.06 -5.53
CA LEU A 85 0.69 -4.71 -5.19
C LEU A 85 -0.15 -5.97 -4.94
N VAL A 86 -0.70 -6.09 -3.74
CA VAL A 86 -1.66 -7.14 -3.36
C VAL A 86 -2.82 -6.46 -2.65
N GLY A 87 -4.05 -6.87 -2.95
CA GLY A 87 -5.26 -6.28 -2.38
C GLY A 87 -6.51 -6.79 -3.11
N PRO A 88 -7.71 -6.24 -2.87
CA PRO A 88 -8.98 -6.80 -3.37
C PRO A 88 -9.04 -7.04 -4.89
N ASN A 89 -8.35 -6.22 -5.68
CA ASN A 89 -8.29 -6.33 -7.14
C ASN A 89 -6.99 -6.98 -7.66
N ASN A 90 -6.04 -7.31 -6.77
CA ASN A 90 -4.70 -7.76 -7.12
C ASN A 90 -4.33 -9.00 -6.32
N LYS A 91 -4.55 -10.19 -6.91
CA LYS A 91 -4.14 -11.45 -6.30
C LYS A 91 -2.61 -11.59 -6.33
N ILE A 92 -2.03 -12.06 -5.23
CA ILE A 92 -0.60 -12.33 -5.14
C ILE A 92 -0.14 -13.30 -6.23
N LYS A 93 0.96 -12.97 -6.92
CA LYS A 93 1.57 -13.81 -7.96
C LYS A 93 2.36 -14.98 -7.35
N SER A 94 3.10 -14.69 -6.28
CA SER A 94 3.87 -15.67 -5.52
C SER A 94 3.88 -15.29 -4.04
N GLU A 95 3.59 -16.25 -3.19
CA GLU A 95 3.81 -16.14 -1.75
C GLU A 95 5.31 -16.08 -1.44
N ILE A 96 5.68 -15.40 -0.36
CA ILE A 96 7.07 -15.39 0.12
C ILE A 96 7.51 -16.81 0.51
N ALA A 97 8.71 -17.20 0.12
CA ALA A 97 9.21 -18.52 0.47
C ALA A 97 9.55 -18.59 1.97
N GLN A 98 9.27 -19.75 2.59
CA GLN A 98 9.52 -19.95 4.02
C GLN A 98 10.98 -19.68 4.45
N LYS A 99 11.94 -19.93 3.56
CA LYS A 99 13.37 -19.67 3.79
C LYS A 99 13.73 -18.17 3.84
N ASP A 100 12.88 -17.32 3.28
CA ASP A 100 13.08 -15.87 3.18
C ASP A 100 12.32 -15.13 4.29
N LEU A 101 11.66 -15.86 5.20
CA LEU A 101 11.04 -15.31 6.40
C LEU A 101 12.08 -15.11 7.51
N GLY A 102 12.09 -13.93 8.09
CA GLY A 102 12.83 -13.59 9.29
C GLY A 102 11.92 -13.57 10.52
N LYS A 103 12.49 -13.89 11.69
CA LYS A 103 11.78 -13.88 12.97
C LYS A 103 12.07 -12.58 13.73
N LEU A 104 11.03 -11.86 14.08
CA LEU A 104 11.09 -10.68 14.96
C LEU A 104 11.34 -11.08 16.42
N SER A 105 11.72 -10.11 17.25
CA SER A 105 11.97 -10.26 18.68
C SER A 105 10.74 -10.78 19.45
N ASN A 106 9.54 -10.38 19.02
CA ASN A 106 8.24 -10.85 19.54
C ASN A 106 7.82 -12.23 18.99
N GLY A 107 8.61 -12.82 18.09
CA GLY A 107 8.42 -14.15 17.55
C GLY A 107 7.57 -14.26 16.28
N TYR A 108 6.96 -13.17 15.82
CA TYR A 108 6.25 -13.13 14.55
C TYR A 108 7.22 -13.24 13.38
N LEU A 109 6.73 -13.76 12.26
CA LEU A 109 7.48 -13.87 11.02
C LEU A 109 7.10 -12.72 10.08
N VAL A 110 8.11 -12.20 9.39
CA VAL A 110 8.00 -11.19 8.32
C VAL A 110 9.00 -11.54 7.22
N ASP A 111 8.98 -10.84 6.10
CA ASP A 111 10.10 -10.88 5.16
C ASP A 111 11.41 -10.52 5.89
N GLN A 112 12.43 -11.37 5.79
CA GLN A 112 13.69 -11.15 6.50
C GLN A 112 14.33 -9.79 6.19
N ARG A 113 14.04 -9.21 5.01
CA ARG A 113 14.53 -7.91 4.57
C ARG A 113 13.96 -6.75 5.39
N ILE A 114 12.78 -6.91 6.00
CA ILE A 114 12.12 -5.85 6.77
C ILE A 114 12.32 -5.98 8.29
N VAL A 115 12.96 -7.05 8.77
CA VAL A 115 13.20 -7.28 10.21
C VAL A 115 13.89 -6.09 10.86
N SER A 116 15.01 -5.63 10.29
CA SER A 116 15.73 -4.49 10.88
C SER A 116 14.94 -3.19 10.83
N ALA A 117 14.08 -3.00 9.83
CA ALA A 117 13.26 -1.80 9.70
C ALA A 117 12.17 -1.79 10.77
N TYR A 118 11.47 -2.91 10.93
CA TYR A 118 10.42 -3.06 11.94
C TYR A 118 10.96 -2.93 13.37
N GLU A 119 12.08 -3.58 13.71
CA GLU A 119 12.65 -3.49 15.07
C GLU A 119 13.05 -2.05 15.40
N LYS A 120 13.58 -1.29 14.43
CA LYS A 120 13.89 0.14 14.62
C LYS A 120 12.62 0.98 14.84
N LEU A 121 11.55 0.74 14.08
CA LEU A 121 10.25 1.38 14.29
C LEU A 121 9.72 1.07 15.70
N ALA A 122 9.76 -0.19 16.12
CA ALA A 122 9.28 -0.61 17.43
C ALA A 122 10.10 0.01 18.58
N ASP A 123 11.43 0.08 18.45
CA ASP A 123 12.31 0.75 19.42
C ASP A 123 12.03 2.25 19.51
N ALA A 124 11.81 2.91 18.37
CA ALA A 124 11.49 4.34 18.34
C ALA A 124 10.12 4.64 18.95
N ALA A 125 9.10 3.84 18.62
CA ALA A 125 7.77 3.95 19.19
C ALA A 125 7.82 3.77 20.71
N LYS A 126 8.58 2.78 21.20
CA LYS A 126 8.82 2.56 22.62
C LYS A 126 9.53 3.75 23.27
N ALA A 127 10.55 4.33 22.63
CA ALA A 127 11.26 5.51 23.13
C ALA A 127 10.36 6.75 23.20
N ALA A 128 9.38 6.86 22.30
CA ALA A 128 8.36 7.90 22.30
C ALA A 128 7.22 7.66 23.32
N GLY A 129 7.21 6.52 24.02
CA GLY A 129 6.15 6.18 25.00
C GLY A 129 4.97 5.41 24.42
N HIS A 130 5.06 4.94 23.17
CA HIS A 130 4.04 4.16 22.46
C HIS A 130 4.56 2.75 22.11
N PRO A 131 4.92 1.90 23.10
CA PRO A 131 5.44 0.57 22.80
C PRO A 131 4.41 -0.23 21.99
N LEU A 132 4.84 -0.75 20.84
CA LEU A 132 3.98 -1.46 19.91
C LEU A 132 3.73 -2.91 20.35
N VAL A 133 2.51 -3.37 20.09
CA VAL A 133 2.07 -4.75 20.23
C VAL A 133 1.65 -5.26 18.84
N MET A 134 2.30 -6.33 18.41
CA MET A 134 1.97 -7.00 17.15
C MET A 134 0.70 -7.82 17.31
N VAL A 135 -0.29 -7.57 16.45
CA VAL A 135 -1.52 -8.35 16.36
C VAL A 135 -1.36 -9.46 15.31
N SER A 136 -0.82 -9.11 14.14
CA SER A 136 -0.70 -10.02 13.00
C SER A 136 0.48 -9.61 12.10
N ALA A 137 1.12 -10.58 11.44
CA ALA A 137 2.25 -10.37 10.53
C ALA A 137 2.13 -11.35 9.35
N TYR A 138 3.19 -12.05 8.94
CA TYR A 138 3.08 -13.06 7.90
C TYR A 138 1.99 -14.11 8.20
N ARG A 139 1.13 -14.34 7.21
CA ARG A 139 0.11 -15.39 7.22
C ARG A 139 0.16 -16.11 5.88
N SER A 140 0.25 -17.44 5.91
CA SER A 140 0.34 -18.18 4.65
C SER A 140 -1.00 -18.21 3.91
N VAL A 141 -0.94 -18.36 2.58
CA VAL A 141 -2.15 -18.52 1.75
C VAL A 141 -2.94 -19.75 2.19
N ALA A 142 -2.24 -20.86 2.45
CA ALA A 142 -2.85 -22.10 2.91
C ALA A 142 -3.55 -21.95 4.27
N TYR A 143 -2.95 -21.22 5.22
CA TYR A 143 -3.58 -20.95 6.52
C TYR A 143 -4.83 -20.08 6.37
N GLN A 144 -4.75 -19.05 5.53
CA GLN A 144 -5.90 -18.19 5.27
C GLN A 144 -7.03 -18.95 4.56
N GLU A 145 -6.70 -19.88 3.67
CA GLU A 145 -7.65 -20.79 3.03
C GLU A 145 -8.34 -21.71 4.04
N GLU A 146 -7.60 -22.25 5.02
CA GLU A 146 -8.18 -23.06 6.09
C GLU A 146 -9.25 -22.28 6.88
N ILE A 147 -8.92 -21.07 7.32
CA ILE A 147 -9.85 -20.22 8.08
C ILE A 147 -11.05 -19.80 7.24
N PHE A 148 -10.81 -19.41 5.99
CA PHE A 148 -11.86 -19.00 5.06
C PHE A 148 -12.85 -20.15 4.83
N ASN A 149 -12.34 -21.34 4.53
CA ASN A 149 -13.16 -22.53 4.31
C ASN A 149 -13.90 -22.99 5.57
N ALA A 150 -13.27 -22.87 6.75
CA ALA A 150 -13.94 -23.16 8.02
C ALA A 150 -15.16 -22.24 8.26
N ASN A 151 -15.04 -20.95 7.94
CA ASN A 151 -16.16 -20.00 8.04
C ASN A 151 -17.27 -20.31 7.02
N VAL A 152 -16.91 -20.58 5.75
CA VAL A 152 -17.86 -20.99 4.72
C VAL A 152 -18.63 -22.25 5.14
N ASN A 153 -17.92 -23.27 5.63
CA ASN A 153 -18.53 -24.51 6.10
C ASN A 153 -19.46 -24.28 7.29
N THR A 154 -19.11 -23.35 8.19
CA THR A 154 -19.97 -22.96 9.31
C THR A 154 -21.27 -22.35 8.82
N LEU A 155 -21.22 -21.40 7.89
CA LEU A 155 -22.41 -20.78 7.30
C LEU A 155 -23.27 -21.78 6.52
N MET A 156 -22.64 -22.70 5.78
CA MET A 156 -23.35 -23.79 5.12
C MET A 156 -24.08 -24.70 6.11
N SER A 157 -23.47 -25.00 7.26
CA SER A 157 -24.14 -25.76 8.33
C SER A 157 -25.34 -25.03 8.96
N GLN A 158 -25.39 -23.70 8.82
CA GLN A 158 -26.51 -22.84 9.26
C GLN A 158 -27.60 -22.70 8.19
N GLY A 159 -27.46 -23.37 7.05
CA GLY A 159 -28.48 -23.46 6.00
C GLY A 159 -28.25 -22.53 4.81
N HIS A 160 -27.13 -21.80 4.75
CA HIS A 160 -26.75 -21.02 3.56
C HIS A 160 -26.31 -21.91 2.41
N THR A 161 -26.58 -21.49 1.17
CA THR A 161 -25.92 -22.11 0.01
C THR A 161 -24.42 -21.83 0.04
N LYS A 162 -23.63 -22.60 -0.72
CA LYS A 162 -22.18 -22.35 -0.80
C LYS A 162 -21.88 -20.95 -1.32
N GLU A 163 -22.63 -20.49 -2.32
CA GLU A 163 -22.50 -19.17 -2.93
C GLU A 163 -22.83 -18.05 -1.92
N GLU A 164 -23.89 -18.23 -1.14
CA GLU A 164 -24.25 -17.29 -0.07
C GLU A 164 -23.22 -17.26 1.04
N ALA A 165 -22.74 -18.43 1.48
CA ALA A 165 -21.73 -18.57 2.51
C ALA A 165 -20.43 -17.87 2.09
N ILE A 166 -19.93 -18.11 0.87
CA ILE A 166 -18.76 -17.41 0.33
C ILE A 166 -18.98 -15.90 0.31
N ARG A 167 -20.14 -15.43 -0.17
CA ARG A 167 -20.45 -14.00 -0.23
C ARG A 167 -20.46 -13.36 1.16
N ILE A 168 -21.01 -14.03 2.17
CA ILE A 168 -21.04 -13.55 3.56
C ILE A 168 -19.63 -13.58 4.17
N THR A 169 -18.87 -14.67 3.99
CA THR A 169 -17.49 -14.78 4.49
C THR A 169 -16.62 -13.65 3.96
N LYS A 170 -16.76 -13.27 2.67
CA LYS A 170 -16.03 -12.15 2.07
C LYS A 170 -16.33 -10.77 2.68
N LEU A 171 -17.39 -10.64 3.48
CA LEU A 171 -17.69 -9.38 4.18
C LEU A 171 -16.76 -9.16 5.38
N THR A 172 -16.14 -10.21 5.92
CA THR A 172 -15.32 -10.12 7.14
C THR A 172 -13.97 -10.84 7.03
N PHE A 173 -13.75 -11.65 5.98
CA PHE A 173 -12.50 -12.35 5.73
C PHE A 173 -11.98 -12.04 4.34
N THR A 174 -10.72 -11.62 4.28
CA THR A 174 -9.99 -11.47 3.02
C THR A 174 -9.89 -12.83 2.32
N GLU A 175 -10.17 -12.85 1.01
CA GLU A 175 -10.04 -14.06 0.20
C GLU A 175 -8.56 -14.53 0.14
N PRO A 176 -8.28 -15.84 0.23
CA PRO A 176 -6.91 -16.36 0.15
C PRO A 176 -6.19 -15.90 -1.12
N GLY A 177 -4.99 -15.33 -0.94
CA GLY A 177 -4.19 -14.75 -2.03
C GLY A 177 -4.43 -13.26 -2.28
N TYR A 178 -5.38 -12.61 -1.61
CA TYR A 178 -5.66 -11.18 -1.75
C TYR A 178 -5.21 -10.35 -0.52
N SER A 179 -4.41 -10.95 0.37
CA SER A 179 -3.88 -10.30 1.57
C SER A 179 -2.41 -9.94 1.41
N GLU A 180 -2.03 -8.71 1.75
CA GLU A 180 -0.63 -8.30 1.79
C GLU A 180 0.21 -9.10 2.80
N HIS A 181 -0.41 -9.67 3.84
CA HIS A 181 0.29 -10.52 4.82
C HIS A 181 0.95 -11.75 4.19
N HIS A 182 0.51 -12.20 3.01
CA HIS A 182 1.14 -13.28 2.25
C HIS A 182 2.52 -12.90 1.70
N THR A 183 2.82 -11.60 1.58
CA THR A 183 4.12 -11.10 1.11
C THR A 183 5.16 -11.06 2.24
N GLY A 184 4.74 -11.10 3.50
CA GLY A 184 5.60 -10.83 4.65
C GLY A 184 5.98 -9.34 4.82
N LEU A 185 5.40 -8.44 4.01
CA LEU A 185 5.68 -6.99 4.04
C LEU A 185 4.65 -6.18 4.84
N ALA A 186 3.58 -6.83 5.30
CA ALA A 186 2.51 -6.20 6.07
C ALA A 186 2.48 -6.70 7.51
N VAL A 187 2.22 -5.78 8.43
CA VAL A 187 2.08 -6.03 9.86
C VAL A 187 0.91 -5.22 10.42
N ASP A 188 0.14 -5.83 11.32
CA ASP A 188 -0.91 -5.16 12.10
C ASP A 188 -0.36 -4.89 13.50
N VAL A 189 -0.26 -3.61 13.85
CA VAL A 189 0.27 -3.17 15.14
C VAL A 189 -0.66 -2.17 15.80
N VAL A 190 -0.73 -2.24 17.12
CA VAL A 190 -1.36 -1.24 17.97
C VAL A 190 -0.41 -0.86 19.10
N ASP A 191 -0.64 0.25 19.79
CA ASP A 191 0.14 0.54 21.00
C ASP A 191 -0.33 -0.31 22.19
N GLN A 192 0.53 -0.41 23.21
CA GLN A 192 0.29 -1.22 24.40
C GLN A 192 -0.93 -0.78 25.22
N ASP A 193 -1.26 0.51 25.25
CA ASP A 193 -2.41 1.04 25.98
C ASP A 193 -3.72 0.63 25.28
N TRP A 194 -3.78 0.83 23.97
CA TRP A 194 -4.89 0.36 23.15
C TRP A 194 -5.11 -1.15 23.32
N TYR A 195 -4.02 -1.94 23.23
CA TYR A 195 -4.07 -3.38 23.38
C TYR A 195 -4.66 -3.84 24.72
N GLN A 196 -4.38 -3.11 25.81
CA GLN A 196 -4.87 -3.46 27.14
C GLN A 196 -6.33 -3.04 27.36
N ASN A 197 -6.78 -1.96 26.71
CA ASN A 197 -8.07 -1.34 26.97
C ASN A 197 -9.18 -1.73 25.96
N HIS A 198 -8.84 -2.32 24.81
CA HIS A 198 -9.80 -2.64 23.72
C HIS A 198 -9.86 -4.14 23.40
N THR A 199 -10.00 -4.98 24.42
CA THR A 199 -10.10 -6.44 24.25
C THR A 199 -11.31 -6.82 23.40
N GLY A 200 -11.08 -7.39 22.22
CA GLY A 200 -12.13 -7.85 21.30
C GLY A 200 -12.36 -6.95 20.08
N GLU A 201 -11.82 -5.73 20.08
CA GLU A 201 -11.93 -4.75 18.99
C GLU A 201 -10.56 -4.09 18.71
N LEU A 202 -9.48 -4.88 18.79
CA LEU A 202 -8.12 -4.38 18.64
C LEU A 202 -7.86 -3.70 17.29
N LEU A 203 -8.47 -4.21 16.23
CA LEU A 203 -8.33 -3.69 14.86
C LEU A 203 -9.57 -2.82 14.56
N ASN A 204 -9.55 -1.60 15.07
CA ASN A 204 -10.65 -0.63 14.94
C ASN A 204 -10.10 0.79 14.69
N GLU A 205 -10.81 1.55 13.84
CA GLU A 205 -10.34 2.85 13.34
C GLU A 205 -10.07 3.89 14.43
N GLY A 206 -10.70 3.74 15.60
CA GLY A 206 -10.47 4.59 16.76
C GLY A 206 -9.02 4.55 17.27
N PHE A 207 -8.23 3.53 16.91
CA PHE A 207 -6.80 3.49 17.22
C PHE A 207 -6.07 4.70 16.60
N GLY A 208 -6.48 5.14 15.42
CA GLY A 208 -5.89 6.30 14.73
C GLY A 208 -6.07 7.62 15.48
N ASP A 209 -7.06 7.71 16.38
CA ASP A 209 -7.33 8.90 17.18
C ASP A 209 -6.48 8.96 18.47
N THR A 210 -5.80 7.86 18.85
CA THR A 210 -4.92 7.82 20.02
C THR A 210 -3.59 8.51 19.75
N GLU A 211 -2.84 8.82 20.81
CA GLU A 211 -1.49 9.36 20.67
C GLU A 211 -0.55 8.36 19.99
N GLY A 212 -0.68 7.06 20.25
CA GLY A 212 0.13 6.03 19.59
C GLY A 212 -0.20 5.84 18.11
N GLY A 213 -1.49 5.87 17.74
CA GLY A 213 -1.91 5.84 16.34
C GLY A 213 -1.42 7.06 15.56
N LYS A 214 -1.56 8.27 16.12
CA LYS A 214 -1.02 9.51 15.53
C LYS A 214 0.50 9.48 15.42
N TRP A 215 1.20 8.96 16.42
CA TRP A 215 2.65 8.80 16.36
C TRP A 215 3.07 7.86 15.22
N LEU A 216 2.39 6.72 15.07
CA LEU A 216 2.64 5.81 13.95
C LEU A 216 2.39 6.48 12.59
N GLN A 217 1.28 7.20 12.43
CA GLN A 217 0.97 7.93 11.20
C GLN A 217 2.08 8.92 10.82
N ALA A 218 2.68 9.60 11.79
CA ALA A 218 3.75 10.57 11.54
C ALA A 218 5.11 9.90 11.25
N HIS A 219 5.44 8.81 11.95
CA HIS A 219 6.82 8.30 12.02
C HIS A 219 7.06 6.98 11.27
N ALA A 220 6.02 6.25 10.84
CA ALA A 220 6.20 4.97 10.15
C ALA A 220 7.08 5.10 8.88
N ARG A 221 6.96 6.21 8.16
CA ARG A 221 7.68 6.48 6.90
C ARG A 221 9.20 6.50 7.07
N GLU A 222 9.69 6.96 8.22
CA GLU A 222 11.13 7.03 8.54
C GLU A 222 11.78 5.64 8.56
N TYR A 223 10.96 4.59 8.71
CA TYR A 223 11.37 3.19 8.72
C TYR A 223 10.90 2.44 7.47
N GLY A 224 10.36 3.14 6.47
CA GLY A 224 9.91 2.58 5.20
C GLY A 224 8.54 1.94 5.23
N PHE A 225 7.73 2.23 6.25
CA PHE A 225 6.36 1.77 6.37
C PHE A 225 5.37 2.90 6.07
N ILE A 226 4.25 2.55 5.43
CA ILE A 226 3.09 3.42 5.27
C ILE A 226 1.89 2.87 6.05
N ILE A 227 1.00 3.76 6.49
CA ILE A 227 -0.37 3.37 6.84
C ILE A 227 -1.08 3.03 5.53
N ARG A 228 -1.26 1.73 5.27
CA ARG A 228 -1.59 1.22 3.92
C ARG A 228 -2.96 1.67 3.42
N TYR A 229 -3.91 1.79 4.34
CA TYR A 229 -5.29 2.15 4.08
C TYR A 229 -5.63 3.44 4.82
N PRO A 230 -5.30 4.61 4.26
CA PRO A 230 -5.54 5.90 4.89
C PRO A 230 -7.01 6.33 4.81
N LYS A 231 -7.40 7.25 5.71
CA LYS A 231 -8.78 7.75 5.81
C LYS A 231 -9.22 8.44 4.52
N GLY A 232 -10.44 8.16 4.06
CA GLY A 232 -11.02 8.79 2.86
C GLY A 232 -10.58 8.20 1.52
N LYS A 233 -9.68 7.20 1.50
CA LYS A 233 -9.17 6.60 0.25
C LYS A 233 -9.81 5.24 -0.11
N HIS A 234 -10.89 4.84 0.56
CA HIS A 234 -11.63 3.58 0.30
C HIS A 234 -11.98 3.37 -1.18
N ALA A 235 -12.38 4.43 -1.89
CA ALA A 235 -12.76 4.33 -3.30
C ALA A 235 -11.62 3.78 -4.20
N ILE A 236 -10.38 3.93 -3.76
CA ILE A 236 -9.17 3.48 -4.47
C ILE A 236 -8.72 2.13 -3.92
N THR A 237 -8.48 2.05 -2.60
CA THR A 237 -7.93 0.85 -1.94
C THR A 237 -8.93 -0.30 -1.83
N GLN A 238 -10.23 0.00 -1.89
CA GLN A 238 -11.34 -0.93 -1.61
C GLN A 238 -11.33 -1.51 -0.19
N ILE A 239 -10.59 -0.84 0.73
CA ILE A 239 -10.46 -1.20 2.14
C ILE A 239 -10.64 0.09 2.96
N ASP A 240 -11.41 0.00 4.04
CA ASP A 240 -11.67 1.12 4.95
C ASP A 240 -10.40 1.57 5.69
N TYR A 241 -10.50 2.64 6.47
CA TYR A 241 -9.36 3.16 7.21
C TYR A 241 -8.86 2.14 8.25
N GLU A 242 -7.59 1.74 8.13
CA GLU A 242 -6.94 0.79 9.04
C GLU A 242 -5.64 1.38 9.61
N PRO A 243 -5.70 2.21 10.67
CA PRO A 243 -4.52 2.82 11.30
C PRO A 243 -3.50 1.84 11.88
N TRP A 244 -3.85 0.56 11.99
CA TRP A 244 -2.97 -0.50 12.50
C TRP A 244 -2.16 -1.19 11.38
N HIS A 245 -2.63 -1.15 10.13
CA HIS A 245 -2.06 -1.94 9.03
C HIS A 245 -0.90 -1.18 8.38
N LEU A 246 0.31 -1.60 8.69
CA LEU A 246 1.54 -1.07 8.13
C LEU A 246 2.03 -1.92 6.97
N ARG A 247 2.39 -1.27 5.86
CA ARG A 247 3.00 -1.90 4.69
C ARG A 247 4.40 -1.34 4.46
N TYR A 248 5.40 -2.22 4.34
CA TYR A 248 6.75 -1.82 3.96
C TYR A 248 6.85 -1.57 2.44
N VAL A 249 7.39 -0.41 2.07
CA VAL A 249 7.65 0.02 0.68
C VAL A 249 9.05 0.64 0.51
N GLY A 250 9.85 0.72 1.59
CA GLY A 250 11.13 1.42 1.60
C GLY A 250 10.99 2.90 1.99
N VAL A 251 12.06 3.49 2.53
CA VAL A 251 12.03 4.83 3.15
C VAL A 251 11.69 5.93 2.15
N GLU A 252 12.33 5.94 0.97
CA GLU A 252 12.11 6.97 -0.04
C GLU A 252 10.66 6.96 -0.55
N VAL A 253 10.13 5.78 -0.88
CA VAL A 253 8.75 5.61 -1.34
C VAL A 253 7.75 5.94 -0.24
N ALA A 254 7.97 5.47 0.99
CA ALA A 254 7.07 5.75 2.11
C ALA A 254 7.02 7.26 2.43
N THR A 255 8.16 7.94 2.30
CA THR A 255 8.24 9.39 2.49
C THR A 255 7.46 10.12 1.41
N TYR A 256 7.68 9.77 0.14
CA TYR A 256 6.96 10.37 -0.98
C TYR A 256 5.44 10.16 -0.88
N ILE A 257 5.00 8.94 -0.58
CA ILE A 257 3.57 8.61 -0.42
C ILE A 257 2.92 9.47 0.66
N GLU A 258 3.61 9.67 1.79
CA GLU A 258 3.05 10.45 2.91
C GLU A 258 3.06 11.95 2.62
N GLU A 259 4.14 12.49 2.05
CA GLU A 259 4.25 13.91 1.71
C GLU A 259 3.26 14.34 0.61
N GLN A 260 2.93 13.43 -0.30
CA GLN A 260 1.96 13.66 -1.38
C GLN A 260 0.54 13.18 -1.04
N GLU A 261 0.29 12.67 0.17
CA GLU A 261 -1.00 12.13 0.61
C GLU A 261 -1.61 11.07 -0.34
N LEU A 262 -0.73 10.24 -0.93
CA LEU A 262 -1.09 9.21 -1.88
C LEU A 262 -1.46 7.90 -1.19
N THR A 263 -2.21 7.08 -1.91
CA THR A 263 -2.27 5.64 -1.69
C THR A 263 -1.10 4.95 -2.36
N PHE A 264 -0.85 3.70 -1.99
CA PHE A 264 0.14 2.89 -2.69
C PHE A 264 -0.23 2.64 -4.16
N GLU A 265 -1.53 2.51 -4.45
CA GLU A 265 -2.06 2.40 -5.81
C GLU A 265 -1.76 3.65 -6.66
N GLU A 266 -2.05 4.84 -6.14
CA GLU A 266 -1.77 6.11 -6.83
C GLU A 266 -0.27 6.25 -7.12
N PHE A 267 0.59 6.01 -6.11
CA PHE A 267 2.04 6.05 -6.30
C PHE A 267 2.54 5.12 -7.42
N LEU A 268 2.02 3.88 -7.48
CA LEU A 268 2.44 2.93 -8.50
C LEU A 268 2.02 3.36 -9.91
N GLU A 269 0.86 4.02 -10.06
CA GLU A 269 0.45 4.57 -11.34
C GLU A 269 1.33 5.76 -11.73
N ASP A 270 1.60 6.69 -10.81
CA ASP A 270 2.51 7.83 -11.03
C ASP A 270 3.91 7.37 -11.44
N ALA A 271 4.46 6.38 -10.74
CA ALA A 271 5.77 5.80 -11.06
C ALA A 271 5.78 5.14 -12.44
N LYS A 272 4.69 4.47 -12.82
CA LYS A 272 4.55 3.83 -14.12
C LYS A 272 4.46 4.86 -15.25
N GLU A 273 3.71 5.93 -15.07
CA GLU A 273 3.63 7.02 -16.04
C GLU A 273 4.96 7.77 -16.18
N HIS A 274 5.67 8.00 -15.07
CA HIS A 274 6.99 8.65 -15.08
C HIS A 274 8.04 7.80 -15.82
N ILE A 275 8.10 6.50 -15.56
CA ILE A 275 9.02 5.59 -16.25
C ILE A 275 8.73 5.56 -17.76
N ALA A 276 7.46 5.42 -18.14
CA ALA A 276 7.06 5.37 -19.55
C ALA A 276 7.42 6.67 -20.31
N ARG A 277 7.28 7.83 -19.66
CA ARG A 277 7.69 9.13 -20.25
C ARG A 277 9.19 9.23 -20.43
N LYS A 278 9.99 8.86 -19.41
CA LYS A 278 11.46 8.85 -19.54
C LYS A 278 11.93 7.92 -20.66
N GLU A 279 11.34 6.73 -20.78
CA GLU A 279 11.66 5.80 -21.87
C GLU A 279 11.32 6.41 -23.25
N ALA A 280 10.18 7.11 -23.37
CA ALA A 280 9.81 7.81 -24.61
C ALA A 280 10.77 8.96 -24.94
N GLU A 281 11.19 9.75 -23.95
CA GLU A 281 12.17 10.83 -24.11
C GLU A 281 13.53 10.29 -24.56
N LEU A 282 14.04 9.25 -23.91
CA LEU A 282 15.28 8.55 -24.28
C LEU A 282 15.20 7.94 -25.69
N SER A 283 14.04 7.41 -26.08
CA SER A 283 13.84 6.90 -27.45
C SER A 283 13.74 8.02 -28.49
N SER A 284 13.35 9.23 -28.10
CA SER A 284 13.23 10.39 -28.99
C SER A 284 14.53 11.18 -29.16
N HIS A 285 15.50 10.97 -28.25
CA HIS A 285 16.86 11.53 -28.37
C HIS A 285 17.64 10.72 -29.42
N GLU A 286 17.37 11.05 -30.68
CA GLU A 286 18.10 10.57 -31.86
C GLU A 286 19.61 10.75 -31.65
N TRP A 287 20.40 9.73 -31.96
CA TRP A 287 21.85 9.82 -31.97
C TRP A 287 22.26 10.93 -32.94
N GLU A 288 22.65 12.10 -32.44
CA GLU A 288 23.51 13.01 -33.20
C GLU A 288 24.81 12.24 -33.46
N ASP A 289 24.99 11.75 -34.69
CA ASP A 289 26.20 11.05 -35.11
C ASP A 289 27.41 11.95 -34.82
N PRO A 290 28.29 11.59 -33.85
CA PRO A 290 29.46 12.40 -33.53
C PRO A 290 30.46 12.47 -34.70
N LEU A 291 30.25 11.68 -35.77
CA LEU A 291 31.05 11.67 -36.99
C LEU A 291 30.44 12.52 -38.12
N ALA A 292 29.33 13.24 -37.87
CA ALA A 292 28.75 14.17 -38.83
C ALA A 292 29.53 15.50 -38.95
N GLU A 293 30.61 15.71 -38.18
CA GLU A 293 31.56 16.79 -38.45
C GLU A 293 32.57 16.37 -39.54
N ASP A 294 32.48 17.05 -40.67
CA ASP A 294 33.32 16.92 -41.87
C ASP A 294 34.83 16.78 -41.59
N TRP A 295 35.34 15.55 -41.52
CA TRP A 295 36.76 15.30 -41.76
C TRP A 295 37.02 15.30 -43.27
N ILE A 296 37.36 16.48 -43.82
CA ILE A 296 37.95 16.59 -45.14
C ILE A 296 39.29 15.85 -45.12
N TYR A 297 39.31 14.62 -45.64
CA TYR A 297 40.53 13.90 -45.92
C TYR A 297 41.11 14.45 -47.24
N GLU A 298 41.96 15.48 -47.17
CA GLU A 298 42.80 15.87 -48.31
C GLU A 298 43.83 14.76 -48.56
N GLY A 299 43.47 13.84 -49.46
CA GLY A 299 44.36 12.79 -49.95
C GLY A 299 45.52 13.36 -50.76
N SER A 300 46.69 13.53 -50.12
CA SER A 300 47.97 13.60 -50.82
C SER A 300 48.34 12.20 -51.33
N LEU A 301 47.96 11.91 -52.57
CA LEU A 301 48.51 10.82 -53.37
C LEU A 301 50.01 11.03 -53.61
N ALA A 302 50.86 10.38 -52.82
CA ALA A 302 52.24 10.12 -53.17
C ALA A 302 52.51 8.61 -53.11
N LYS A 303 52.89 8.09 -54.28
CA LYS A 303 53.20 6.69 -54.57
C LYS A 303 54.27 6.11 -53.64
N SER A 304 54.03 4.89 -53.17
CA SER A 304 55.06 3.84 -53.18
C SER A 304 54.38 2.46 -53.18
N GLN A 305 54.51 1.77 -54.31
CA GLN A 305 54.25 0.34 -54.46
C GLN A 305 55.32 -0.47 -53.71
N GLU A 306 54.90 -1.52 -53.00
CA GLU A 306 55.55 -2.85 -52.85
C GLU A 306 54.67 -3.64 -51.85
N SER A 307 53.72 -4.46 -52.33
CA SER A 307 53.86 -5.89 -52.62
C SER A 307 54.26 -6.76 -51.41
N SER A 308 53.28 -7.41 -50.77
CA SER A 308 53.26 -8.87 -50.66
C SER A 308 51.89 -9.36 -50.20
N GLU A 309 51.32 -10.26 -51.00
CA GLU A 309 50.13 -11.03 -50.70
C GLU A 309 50.45 -12.06 -49.60
N LEU A 310 49.60 -12.15 -48.58
CA LEU A 310 49.44 -13.38 -47.80
C LEU A 310 47.96 -13.70 -47.72
N THR A 311 47.65 -14.90 -48.21
CA THR A 311 46.31 -15.45 -48.46
C THR A 311 45.64 -15.95 -47.20
N GLN A 312 44.32 -16.12 -47.30
CA GLN A 312 43.33 -16.41 -46.26
C GLN A 312 43.44 -17.79 -45.57
N ASP A 313 44.62 -18.43 -45.57
CA ASP A 313 44.87 -19.78 -45.06
C ASP A 313 45.67 -19.83 -43.72
N GLU A 314 46.02 -18.70 -43.11
CA GLU A 314 46.66 -18.65 -41.77
C GLU A 314 45.69 -18.36 -40.61
N LEU A 315 44.37 -18.45 -40.84
CA LEU A 315 43.34 -18.16 -39.82
C LEU A 315 42.81 -19.40 -39.06
N LEU A 316 43.41 -20.58 -39.26
CA LEU A 316 42.97 -21.81 -38.59
C LEU A 316 44.17 -22.66 -38.16
N LEU A 317 44.86 -22.28 -37.08
CA LEU A 317 45.59 -23.19 -36.17
C LEU A 317 46.47 -22.35 -35.22
N ASN A 318 45.87 -21.82 -34.14
CA ASN A 318 46.53 -21.69 -32.83
C ASN A 318 45.47 -21.24 -31.81
N GLY A 319 45.02 -22.21 -31.02
CA GLY A 319 44.15 -21.95 -29.88
C GLY A 319 44.89 -21.35 -28.69
N GLY A 320 44.12 -21.04 -27.65
CA GLY A 320 44.64 -20.93 -26.29
C GLY A 320 44.47 -19.57 -25.64
N ASN A 321 43.30 -19.38 -25.02
CA ASN A 321 43.12 -18.89 -23.65
C ASN A 321 44.09 -17.80 -23.14
N LEU A 322 43.67 -16.54 -23.13
CA LEU A 322 44.31 -15.49 -22.34
C LEU A 322 43.32 -14.37 -21.98
N PHE A 323 43.34 -14.01 -20.69
CA PHE A 323 42.79 -12.81 -20.01
C PHE A 323 41.43 -12.90 -19.30
N SER A 324 41.54 -13.50 -18.11
CA SER A 324 40.92 -13.10 -16.85
C SER A 324 41.11 -11.61 -16.50
N GLU A 325 40.13 -11.09 -15.75
CA GLU A 325 40.21 -10.00 -14.76
C GLU A 325 40.61 -8.59 -15.25
N ASN A 326 39.59 -7.73 -15.38
CA ASN A 326 39.78 -6.28 -15.31
C ASN A 326 39.06 -5.75 -14.05
N VAL A 327 39.86 -5.52 -13.00
CA VAL A 327 39.47 -4.85 -11.76
C VAL A 327 39.73 -3.36 -11.95
N PHE A 328 38.67 -2.53 -11.93
CA PHE A 328 38.80 -1.08 -11.93
C PHE A 328 38.75 -0.57 -10.48
N SER A 329 39.92 -0.27 -9.90
CA SER A 329 40.05 0.45 -8.64
C SER A 329 40.33 1.92 -8.95
N GLN A 330 39.39 2.80 -8.65
CA GLN A 330 39.62 4.26 -8.68
C GLN A 330 40.10 4.73 -7.31
N THR A 331 41.32 5.23 -7.23
CA THR A 331 41.78 6.08 -6.12
C THR A 331 42.13 7.46 -6.67
N LYS A 332 41.32 8.45 -6.28
CA LYS A 332 41.59 9.89 -6.44
C LYS A 332 42.76 10.29 -5.54
N GLU A 333 43.88 10.73 -6.12
CA GLU A 333 44.80 11.63 -5.42
C GLU A 333 44.52 13.08 -5.86
N VAL A 334 44.32 13.94 -4.86
CA VAL A 334 44.27 15.39 -5.00
C VAL A 334 45.67 15.94 -4.70
N LYS A 335 46.23 16.74 -5.61
CA LYS A 335 47.28 17.71 -5.28
C LYS A 335 46.96 19.06 -5.95
N LYS A 336 47.24 20.09 -5.15
CA LYS A 336 46.92 21.52 -5.28
C LYS A 336 47.17 22.15 -6.64
#